data_AF-A0AB33K3R8-F1
#
_entry.id   AF-A0AB33K3R8-F1
#
_cell.length_a   1.000
_cell.length_b   1.000
_cell.length_c   1.000
_cell.angle_alpha   90.00
_cell.angle_beta   90.00
_cell.angle_gamma   90.00
#
_symmetry.space_group_name_H-M   'P 1'
#
loop_
_entity.id
_entity.type
_entity.pdbx_description
1 polymer ?
#
loop_
_entity_poly.entity_id
_entity_poly.type
_entity_poly.pdbx_seq_one_letter_code
_entity_poly.pdbx_strand_id
1 'polypeptide(L)' 'MLDPLLRAIADEVTVGVILGPPGLDWLVHPYDGGIDIITASATGRDELKSRHPDWLPPHPQGY' A
#
# COMPACT_ATOMS: atom_id res chain seq x y z
N MET A 1 5.97 13.95 8.59
CA MET A 1 7.18 13.13 8.82
C MET A 1 7.36 12.08 7.71
N LEU A 2 6.28 11.55 7.13
CA LEU A 2 6.33 10.58 6.04
C LEU A 2 6.28 11.22 4.63
N ASP A 3 5.70 12.42 4.52
CA ASP A 3 5.45 13.12 3.24
C ASP A 3 6.68 13.29 2.35
N PRO A 4 7.88 13.66 2.85
CA PRO A 4 9.06 13.78 1.99
C PRO A 4 9.47 12.44 1.38
N LEU A 5 9.32 11.34 2.13
CA LEU A 5 9.61 10.00 1.63
C LEU A 5 8.57 9.58 0.57
N LEU A 6 7.27 9.80 0.83
CA LEU A 6 6.22 9.48 -0.15
C LEU A 6 6.38 10.27 -1.43
N ARG A 7 6.78 11.55 -1.35
CA ARG A 7 7.06 12.35 -2.55
C ARG A 7 8.28 11.82 -3.30
N ALA A 8 9.35 11.45 -2.62
CA ALA A 8 10.51 10.82 -3.26
C ALA A 8 10.17 9.48 -3.93
N ILE A 9 9.20 8.73 -3.40
CA ILE A 9 8.71 7.50 -4.02
C ILE A 9 7.86 7.81 -5.26
N ALA A 10 6.94 8.76 -5.17
CA ALA A 10 6.10 9.17 -6.29
C ALA A 10 6.91 9.79 -7.44
N ASP A 11 7.97 10.53 -7.12
CA ASP A 11 8.89 11.11 -8.10
C ASP A 11 9.96 10.10 -8.60
N GLU A 12 9.80 8.81 -8.26
CA GLU A 12 10.74 7.71 -8.57
C GLU A 12 12.21 7.92 -8.10
N VAL A 13 12.46 8.88 -7.21
CA VAL A 13 13.77 9.15 -6.60
C VAL A 13 14.16 8.02 -5.63
N THR A 14 13.18 7.34 -5.03
CA THR A 14 13.40 6.19 -4.14
C THR A 14 12.42 5.07 -4.50
N VAL A 15 12.94 3.88 -4.82
CA VAL A 15 12.13 2.73 -5.27
C VAL A 15 12.28 1.53 -4.33
N GLY A 16 11.32 0.60 -4.37
CA GLY A 16 11.37 -0.65 -3.60
C GLY A 16 11.17 -0.46 -2.08
N VAL A 17 10.45 0.58 -1.67
CA VAL A 17 10.20 0.87 -0.25
C VAL A 17 9.04 0.02 0.28
N ILE A 18 9.25 -0.62 1.42
CA ILE A 18 8.21 -1.24 2.24
C ILE A 18 8.19 -0.54 3.60
N LEU A 19 7.01 -0.13 4.05
CA LEU A 19 6.80 0.43 5.38
C LEU A 19 5.95 -0.53 6.20
N GLY A 20 6.24 -0.64 7.50
CA GLY A 20 5.45 -1.45 8.43
C GLY A 20 5.75 -1.10 9.87
N PRO A 21 4.89 -1.50 10.82
CA PRO A 21 5.16 -1.38 12.23
C PRO A 21 6.22 -2.43 12.64
N PRO A 22 6.88 -2.28 13.81
CA PRO A 22 7.87 -3.26 14.28
C PRO A 22 7.33 -4.70 14.38
N GLY A 23 6.03 -4.88 14.64
CA GLY A 23 5.37 -6.19 14.70
C GLY A 23 5.05 -6.81 13.33
N LEU A 24 5.19 -6.04 12.24
CA LEU A 24 4.90 -6.45 10.86
C LEU A 24 3.46 -6.96 10.64
N ASP A 25 2.51 -6.52 11.45
CA ASP A 25 1.10 -6.92 11.34
C ASP A 25 0.43 -6.41 10.05
N TRP A 26 1.03 -5.41 9.42
CA TRP A 26 0.72 -4.92 8.09
C TRP A 26 1.97 -4.37 7.42
N LEU A 27 2.02 -4.45 6.09
CA LEU A 27 3.03 -3.79 5.27
C LEU A 27 2.33 -2.91 4.24
N VAL A 28 2.98 -1.82 3.87
CA VAL A 28 2.56 -1.03 2.72
C VAL A 28 3.74 -0.84 1.76
N HIS A 29 3.47 -1.04 0.48
CA HIS A 29 4.41 -0.77 -0.60
C HIS A 29 3.87 0.39 -1.44
N PRO A 30 4.27 1.64 -1.15
CA PRO A 30 3.97 2.79 -2.00
C PRO A 30 4.83 2.78 -3.28
N TYR A 31 4.24 3.28 -4.37
CA TYR A 31 4.89 3.48 -5.67
C TYR A 31 4.21 4.64 -6.42
N ASP A 32 4.74 5.05 -7.58
CA ASP A 32 4.09 6.07 -8.40
C ASP A 32 2.69 5.60 -8.85
N GLY A 33 1.68 6.39 -8.52
CA GLY A 33 0.28 6.10 -8.85
C GLY A 33 -0.48 5.22 -7.85
N GLY A 34 0.13 4.72 -6.77
CA GLY A 34 -0.61 3.86 -5.85
C GLY A 34 0.14 3.34 -4.62
N ILE A 35 -0.53 2.39 -3.96
CA ILE A 35 0.00 1.70 -2.78
C ILE A 35 -0.60 0.32 -2.69
N ASP A 36 0.25 -0.67 -2.43
CA ASP A 36 -0.21 -1.99 -2.03
C ASP A 36 -0.28 -2.07 -0.50
N ILE A 37 -1.37 -2.62 0.02
CA ILE A 37 -1.55 -2.89 1.46
C ILE A 37 -1.58 -4.40 1.66
N ILE A 38 -0.60 -4.91 2.42
CA ILE A 38 -0.40 -6.33 2.69
C ILE A 38 -0.74 -6.56 4.16
N THR A 39 -1.83 -7.28 4.43
CA THR A 39 -2.28 -7.63 5.78
C THR A 39 -1.74 -9.00 6.19
N ALA A 40 -1.60 -9.22 7.51
CA ALA A 40 -1.13 -10.51 8.05
C ALA A 40 -2.02 -11.72 7.71
N SER A 41 -3.26 -11.52 7.26
CA SER A 41 -4.19 -12.60 6.88
C SER A 41 -5.08 -12.22 5.70
N ALA A 42 -5.60 -13.25 5.03
CA ALA A 42 -6.61 -13.08 3.97
C ALA A 42 -7.92 -12.47 4.51
N THR A 43 -8.34 -12.85 5.71
CA THR A 43 -9.50 -12.25 6.38
C THR A 43 -9.32 -10.76 6.58
N GLY A 44 -8.16 -10.33 7.09
CA GLY A 44 -7.85 -8.90 7.26
C GLY A 44 -7.83 -8.13 5.92
N ARG A 45 -7.34 -8.75 4.85
CA ARG A 45 -7.39 -8.19 3.50
C ARG A 45 -8.83 -7.99 3.04
N ASP A 46 -9.67 -9.00 3.23
CA ASP A 46 -11.06 -8.98 2.76
C ASP A 46 -11.91 -7.97 3.55
N GLU A 47 -11.66 -7.83 4.86
CA GLU A 47 -12.25 -6.78 5.69
C GLU A 47 -11.81 -5.38 5.25
N LEU A 48 -10.52 -5.19 4.93
CA LEU A 48 -10.01 -3.91 4.42
C LEU A 48 -10.65 -3.57 3.07
N LYS A 49 -10.71 -4.54 2.17
CA LYS A 49 -11.37 -4.45 0.86
C LYS A 49 -12.84 -4.06 0.98
N SER A 50 -13.57 -4.67 1.91
CA SER A 50 -14.97 -4.35 2.15
C SER A 50 -15.18 -2.95 2.74
N ARG A 51 -14.24 -2.46 3.56
CA ARG A 51 -14.34 -1.12 4.18
C ARG A 51 -13.99 0.01 3.22
N HIS A 52 -13.13 -0.24 2.24
CA HIS A 52 -12.62 0.76 1.31
C HIS A 52 -12.79 0.30 -0.15
N PRO A 53 -14.04 0.13 -0.63
CA PRO A 53 -14.29 -0.31 -2.01
C PRO A 53 -13.70 0.65 -3.04
N ASP A 54 -13.64 1.95 -2.72
CA ASP A 54 -13.13 3.00 -3.60
C ASP A 54 -11.60 2.98 -3.76
N TRP A 55 -10.87 2.22 -2.93
CA TRP A 55 -9.42 2.05 -3.05
C TRP A 55 -9.05 0.92 -4.02
N LEU A 56 -10.02 0.11 -4.43
CA LEU A 56 -9.76 -1.00 -5.30
C LEU A 56 -9.45 -0.51 -6.72
N PRO A 57 -8.48 -1.15 -7.40
CA PRO A 57 -8.22 -0.82 -8.78
C PRO A 57 -9.47 -1.10 -9.62
N PRO A 58 -9.76 -0.26 -10.62
CA PRO A 58 -10.88 -0.49 -11.53
C PRO A 58 -10.70 -1.77 -12.33
N HIS A 59 -9.45 -2.19 -12.59
CA HIS A 59 -9.14 -3.46 -13.24
C HIS A 59 -8.82 -4.56 -12.20
N PRO A 60 -9.39 -5.77 -12.33
CA PRO A 60 -9.16 -6.88 -11.40
C PRO A 60 -7.71 -7.32 -11.24
N GLN A 61 -6.84 -6.97 -12.20
CA GLN A 61 -5.41 -7.31 -12.19
C GLN A 61 -4.52 -6.18 -11.66
N GLY A 62 -5.07 -5.00 -11.34
CA GLY A 62 -4.32 -3.91 -10.72
C GLY A 62 -3.53 -2.99 -11.66
N TYR A 63 -4.01 -2.73 -12.88
CA TYR A 63 -3.44 -1.73 -13.80
C TYR A 63 -4.45 -0.62 -14.15
#